data_AF-A0A8H4RJ03-F1
#
_entry.id   AF-A0A8H4RJ03-F1
#
_cell.length_a   1.000
_cell.length_b   1.000
_cell.length_c   1.000
_cell.angle_alpha   90.00
_cell.angle_beta   90.00
_cell.angle_gamma   90.00
#
_symmetry.space_group_name_H-M   'P 1'
#
loop_
_entity.id
_entity.type
_entity.pdbx_description
1 polymer ?
#
loop_
_entity_poly.entity_id
_entity_poly.type
_entity_poly.pdbx_seq_one_letter_code
_entity_poly.pdbx_strand_id
1 'polypeptide(L)'
;MPSLRNVLKALALTSLAAVAIAAPVPEEAGDACAPPRPIWSHKATTTSLGATSVSSTPTSTPTLVTKPVGDTPTLPPSGDTPDLSGTNLTLQYVAIGRGIQNYTCTGAGSNSTAIGAIATLFDATDLAYSDEALLHTIPALIVNIPVAEASTVQTATQRLDFDVLGHHFFDINGVATFDLDTEDKILYAAKVMSVNAPTDASKGPAGTGAVPWLQLKAKVPYVDTSVGLGEVYRVETAGGNATPCTEAGVITVQYAAEYWFYA
;
A
#
# COMPACT_ATOMS: atom_id res chain seq x y z
N MET A 1 7.01 64.99 -17.84
CA MET A 1 5.73 64.66 -17.16
C MET A 1 5.26 63.32 -17.72
N PRO A 2 4.70 62.35 -16.98
CA PRO A 2 4.44 62.14 -15.53
C PRO A 2 5.38 61.02 -14.97
N SER A 3 5.34 60.46 -13.75
CA SER A 3 4.60 60.65 -12.49
C SER A 3 5.40 59.98 -11.36
N LEU A 4 5.46 60.67 -10.23
CA LEU A 4 6.06 60.32 -8.95
C LEU A 4 4.99 59.66 -8.06
N ARG A 5 5.18 58.40 -7.62
CA ARG A 5 4.48 57.62 -6.55
C ARG A 5 4.75 56.12 -6.85
N ASN A 6 5.37 55.26 -6.05
CA ASN A 6 5.77 55.27 -4.64
C ASN A 6 7.02 54.39 -4.51
N VAL A 7 8.11 54.97 -4.03
CA VAL A 7 9.26 54.26 -3.46
C VAL A 7 9.22 54.54 -1.95
N LEU A 8 9.57 53.53 -1.17
CA LEU A 8 9.75 53.51 0.30
C LEU A 8 8.49 53.49 1.17
N LYS A 9 8.27 52.32 1.78
CA LYS A 9 8.23 52.19 3.25
C LYS A 9 8.67 50.78 3.63
N ALA A 10 9.96 50.66 3.96
CA ALA A 10 10.49 49.62 4.82
C ALA A 10 10.57 50.19 6.24
N LEU A 11 10.11 49.42 7.24
CA LEU A 11 10.49 49.35 8.66
C LEU A 11 9.41 48.46 9.33
N ALA A 12 9.67 47.19 9.60
CA ALA A 12 10.33 46.63 10.80
C ALA A 12 9.33 46.26 11.92
N LEU A 13 9.63 45.13 12.59
CA LEU A 13 9.00 44.55 13.81
C LEU A 13 7.64 43.85 13.58
N THR A 14 7.36 42.62 14.03
CA THR A 14 7.94 41.76 15.07
C THR A 14 7.59 40.29 14.78
N SER A 15 8.55 39.39 14.99
CA SER A 15 8.34 37.94 15.11
C SER A 15 7.50 37.63 16.35
N LEU A 16 6.36 36.96 16.18
CA LEU A 16 5.68 36.26 17.28
C LEU A 16 6.12 34.79 17.23
N ALA A 17 7.13 34.45 18.04
CA ALA A 17 7.41 33.08 18.39
C ALA A 17 6.34 32.61 19.37
N ALA A 18 5.50 31.66 18.95
CA ALA A 18 4.62 30.94 19.86
C ALA A 18 5.46 29.97 20.69
N VAL A 19 5.71 30.32 21.94
CA VAL A 19 6.27 29.41 22.95
C VAL A 19 5.16 28.43 23.31
N ALA A 20 5.28 27.19 22.85
CA ALA A 20 4.47 26.09 23.36
C ALA A 20 4.98 25.75 24.77
N ILE A 21 4.16 26.06 25.77
CA ILE A 21 4.41 25.66 27.15
C ILE A 21 3.91 24.21 27.27
N ALA A 22 4.83 23.26 27.30
CA ALA A 22 4.50 21.87 27.61
C ALA A 22 3.99 21.80 29.06
N ALA A 23 2.77 21.29 29.23
CA ALA A 23 2.23 20.94 30.54
C ALA A 23 2.98 19.71 31.10
N PRO A 24 3.26 19.65 32.41
CA PRO A 24 3.93 18.52 33.02
C PRO A 24 3.00 17.29 33.03
N VAL A 25 3.49 16.17 32.54
CA VAL A 25 2.88 14.85 32.66
C VAL A 25 3.13 14.33 34.07
N PRO A 26 2.11 13.87 34.83
CA PRO A 26 2.32 13.20 36.10
C PRO A 26 3.01 11.85 35.88
N GLU A 27 4.13 11.67 36.58
CA GLU A 27 4.87 10.43 36.72
C GLU A 27 4.12 9.53 37.72
N GLU A 28 3.52 8.44 37.24
CA GLU A 28 3.03 7.34 38.09
C GLU A 28 3.75 6.06 37.69
N ALA A 29 4.58 5.60 38.62
CA ALA A 29 5.32 4.35 38.60
C ALA A 29 4.38 3.15 38.73
N GLY A 30 4.72 2.04 38.07
CA GLY A 30 3.95 0.81 38.21
C GLY A 30 4.54 -0.35 37.41
N ASP A 31 5.53 -1.00 38.01
CA ASP A 31 6.16 -2.24 37.57
C ASP A 31 5.18 -3.40 37.33
N ALA A 32 5.68 -4.37 36.55
CA ALA A 32 5.30 -5.78 36.50
C ALA A 32 4.07 -6.21 35.66
N CYS A 33 4.36 -6.70 34.45
CA CYS A 33 3.61 -7.78 33.85
C CYS A 33 4.57 -8.88 33.37
N ALA A 34 5.19 -9.56 34.34
CA ALA A 34 5.84 -10.86 34.12
C ALA A 34 4.82 -11.97 34.45
N PRO A 35 4.69 -13.02 33.63
CA PRO A 35 3.76 -14.10 33.92
C PRO A 35 4.24 -14.97 35.09
N PRO A 36 3.35 -15.37 36.02
CA PRO A 36 3.74 -16.26 37.12
C PRO A 36 3.96 -17.69 36.61
N ARG A 37 5.04 -18.33 37.07
CA ARG A 37 5.30 -19.77 36.92
C ARG A 37 4.81 -20.54 38.17
N PRO A 38 4.57 -21.86 38.05
CA PRO A 38 3.45 -22.53 38.68
C PRO A 38 3.80 -23.19 40.01
N ILE A 39 2.78 -23.40 40.85
CA ILE A 39 2.87 -24.30 42.01
C ILE A 39 1.71 -25.29 41.93
N TRP A 40 1.99 -26.52 41.52
CA TRP A 40 1.19 -27.65 41.94
C TRP A 40 2.05 -28.92 42.06
N SER A 41 1.99 -29.53 43.25
CA SER A 41 2.63 -30.78 43.63
C SER A 41 1.62 -31.93 43.50
N HIS A 42 1.92 -32.96 42.70
CA HIS A 42 1.22 -34.24 42.77
C HIS A 42 2.21 -35.40 42.67
N LYS A 43 2.11 -36.29 43.65
CA LYS A 43 2.83 -37.57 43.73
C LYS A 43 2.32 -38.55 42.67
N ALA A 44 3.30 -39.27 42.12
CA ALA A 44 3.32 -40.53 41.37
C ALA A 44 2.04 -41.37 41.24
N THR A 45 1.87 -41.97 40.05
CA THR A 45 1.70 -43.43 39.90
C THR A 45 2.16 -43.84 38.49
N THR A 46 3.10 -44.78 38.47
CA THR A 46 3.69 -45.41 37.28
C THR A 46 2.73 -46.43 36.70
N THR A 47 2.38 -46.31 35.42
CA THR A 47 1.83 -47.43 34.63
C THR A 47 2.33 -47.30 33.20
N SER A 48 3.16 -48.26 32.78
CA SER A 48 3.71 -48.34 31.43
C SER A 48 2.67 -48.87 30.45
N LEU A 49 2.28 -48.04 29.47
CA LEU A 49 1.64 -48.50 28.24
C LEU A 49 2.61 -48.20 27.09
N GLY A 50 3.08 -49.27 26.44
CA GLY A 50 3.92 -49.18 25.27
C GLY A 50 3.13 -48.59 24.10
N ALA A 51 3.58 -47.44 23.61
CA ALA A 51 3.15 -46.88 22.34
C ALA A 51 4.30 -47.04 21.34
N THR A 52 4.08 -47.86 20.32
CA THR A 52 4.92 -47.96 19.13
C THR A 52 4.95 -46.62 18.42
N SER A 53 6.11 -45.96 18.40
CA SER A 53 6.37 -44.76 17.62
C SER A 53 6.45 -45.10 16.13
N VAL A 54 5.45 -44.71 15.34
CA VAL A 54 5.61 -44.56 13.90
C VAL A 54 6.34 -43.24 13.65
N SER A 55 7.61 -43.35 13.29
CA SER A 55 8.43 -42.21 12.84
C SER A 55 8.00 -41.85 11.42
N SER A 56 7.07 -40.91 11.27
CA SER A 56 6.79 -40.28 9.97
C SER A 56 7.72 -39.08 9.80
N THR A 57 8.79 -39.26 9.02
CA THR A 57 9.59 -38.14 8.50
C THR A 57 8.73 -37.33 7.53
N PRO A 58 8.49 -36.02 7.75
CA PRO A 58 7.93 -35.19 6.71
C PRO A 58 8.99 -35.03 5.62
N THR A 59 8.79 -35.73 4.49
CA THR A 59 9.53 -35.45 3.26
C THR A 59 9.01 -34.12 2.73
N SER A 60 9.70 -33.03 3.10
CA SER A 60 9.55 -31.73 2.44
C SER A 60 10.14 -31.84 1.04
N THR A 61 9.33 -32.28 0.09
CA THR A 61 9.61 -32.10 -1.33
C THR A 61 9.60 -30.60 -1.63
N PRO A 62 10.67 -30.02 -2.19
CA PRO A 62 10.61 -28.66 -2.70
C PRO A 62 9.60 -28.64 -3.85
N THR A 63 8.51 -27.89 -3.68
CA THR A 63 7.61 -27.54 -4.77
C THR A 63 8.42 -26.71 -5.76
N LEU A 64 8.69 -27.30 -6.93
CA LEU A 64 9.22 -26.57 -8.06
C LEU A 64 8.18 -25.50 -8.40
N VAL A 65 8.51 -24.21 -8.21
CA VAL A 65 7.70 -23.10 -8.69
C VAL A 65 7.66 -23.18 -10.21
N THR A 66 6.65 -23.87 -10.74
CA THR A 66 6.42 -23.93 -12.17
C THR A 66 5.76 -22.63 -12.58
N LYS A 67 6.47 -21.83 -13.39
CA LYS A 67 5.91 -20.67 -14.08
C LYS A 67 4.52 -21.02 -14.64
N PRO A 68 3.48 -20.20 -14.43
CA PRO A 68 2.13 -20.48 -14.91
C PRO A 68 2.13 -20.77 -16.42
N VAL A 69 1.38 -21.80 -16.83
CA VAL A 69 1.26 -22.22 -18.22
C VAL A 69 0.06 -21.49 -18.83
N GLY A 70 0.31 -20.32 -19.42
CA GLY A 70 -0.67 -19.48 -20.10
C GLY A 70 0.00 -18.42 -20.99
N ASP A 71 -0.80 -17.73 -21.81
CA ASP A 71 -0.32 -16.52 -22.48
C ASP A 71 0.11 -15.49 -21.43
N THR A 72 1.11 -14.66 -21.75
CA THR A 72 1.57 -13.66 -20.77
C THR A 72 0.49 -12.60 -20.58
N PRO A 73 0.03 -12.36 -19.34
CA PRO A 73 -0.99 -11.37 -19.04
C PRO A 73 -0.59 -9.98 -19.52
N THR A 74 -1.58 -9.17 -19.87
CA THR A 74 -1.39 -7.83 -20.41
C THR A 74 -2.19 -6.80 -19.64
N LEU A 75 -1.69 -5.56 -19.58
CA LEU A 75 -2.41 -4.49 -18.94
C LEU A 75 -3.76 -4.24 -19.64
N PRO A 76 -4.86 -4.07 -18.90
CA PRO A 76 -6.13 -3.66 -19.48
C PRO A 76 -6.01 -2.24 -20.07
N PRO A 77 -6.78 -1.91 -21.13
CA PRO A 77 -6.82 -0.55 -21.64
C PRO A 77 -7.60 0.36 -20.69
N SER A 78 -7.11 1.57 -20.44
CA SER A 78 -7.83 2.57 -19.63
C SER A 78 -8.98 3.24 -20.40
N GLY A 79 -8.95 3.17 -21.73
CA GLY A 79 -9.85 3.90 -22.61
C GLY A 79 -9.50 5.39 -22.78
N ASP A 80 -8.47 5.89 -22.09
CA ASP A 80 -7.92 7.23 -22.33
C ASP A 80 -7.05 7.27 -23.59
N THR A 81 -6.84 8.46 -24.16
CA THR A 81 -5.98 8.67 -25.34
C THR A 81 -5.02 9.85 -25.10
N PRO A 82 -3.69 9.63 -25.04
CA PRO A 82 -3.01 8.32 -25.08
C PRO A 82 -3.23 7.51 -23.80
N ASP A 83 -3.15 6.18 -23.92
CA ASP A 83 -3.13 5.26 -22.78
C ASP A 83 -1.72 5.18 -22.14
N LEU A 84 -1.57 4.42 -21.05
CA LEU A 84 -0.27 4.10 -20.47
C LEU A 84 0.64 3.45 -21.52
N SER A 85 1.91 3.86 -21.51
CA SER A 85 2.88 3.31 -22.47
C SER A 85 3.23 1.87 -22.11
N GLY A 86 3.33 1.00 -23.11
CA GLY A 86 3.85 -0.36 -22.93
C GLY A 86 5.31 -0.38 -22.45
N THR A 87 5.74 -1.56 -22.00
CA THR A 87 7.11 -1.81 -21.53
C THR A 87 7.77 -2.92 -22.34
N ASN A 88 9.11 -2.90 -22.41
CA ASN A 88 9.94 -3.96 -22.98
C ASN A 88 10.56 -4.86 -21.89
N LEU A 89 10.22 -4.64 -20.62
CA LEU A 89 10.63 -5.45 -19.50
C LEU A 89 9.74 -6.69 -19.37
N THR A 90 10.18 -7.68 -18.60
CA THR A 90 9.44 -8.94 -18.40
C THR A 90 8.58 -8.85 -17.15
N LEU A 91 7.30 -9.22 -17.26
CA LEU A 91 6.39 -9.31 -16.11
C LEU A 91 6.97 -10.27 -15.06
N GLN A 92 7.10 -9.80 -13.83
CA GLN A 92 7.59 -10.56 -12.68
C GLN A 92 6.44 -10.99 -11.78
N TYR A 93 5.60 -10.02 -11.35
CA TYR A 93 4.50 -10.26 -10.43
C TYR A 93 3.31 -9.39 -10.77
N VAL A 94 2.11 -9.88 -10.42
CA VAL A 94 0.89 -9.09 -10.38
C VAL A 94 0.34 -9.15 -8.96
N ALA A 95 0.01 -8.00 -8.39
CA ALA A 95 -0.49 -7.93 -7.04
C ALA A 95 -1.78 -7.14 -6.94
N ILE A 96 -2.66 -7.57 -6.03
CA ILE A 96 -3.80 -6.78 -5.59
C ILE A 96 -3.35 -5.96 -4.39
N GLY A 97 -3.38 -4.64 -4.52
CA GLY A 97 -3.09 -3.72 -3.44
C GLY A 97 -4.36 -3.27 -2.72
N ARG A 98 -4.36 -3.37 -1.40
CA ARG A 98 -5.42 -2.82 -0.55
C ARG A 98 -4.84 -1.87 0.49
N GLY A 99 -5.36 -0.64 0.52
CA GLY A 99 -4.84 0.34 1.45
C GLY A 99 -5.57 1.68 1.47
N ILE A 100 -4.80 2.74 1.74
CA ILE A 100 -5.31 4.10 1.88
C ILE A 100 -4.48 5.11 1.08
N GLN A 101 -5.15 6.16 0.64
CA GLN A 101 -4.55 7.39 0.14
C GLN A 101 -4.63 8.44 1.24
N ASN A 102 -3.52 9.12 1.51
CA ASN A 102 -3.43 10.18 2.50
C ASN A 102 -3.31 11.54 1.81
N TYR A 103 -4.08 12.50 2.29
CA TYR A 103 -4.10 13.86 1.80
C TYR A 103 -3.97 14.86 2.95
N THR A 104 -3.39 16.02 2.67
CA THR A 104 -3.39 17.18 3.56
C THR A 104 -4.34 18.26 3.06
N CYS A 105 -4.97 18.91 4.02
CA CYS A 105 -5.87 20.04 3.86
C CYS A 105 -5.31 21.26 4.58
N THR A 106 -5.33 22.42 3.92
CA THR A 106 -4.88 23.69 4.51
C THR A 106 -6.02 24.44 5.21
N GLY A 107 -7.27 24.13 4.91
CA GLY A 107 -8.45 24.70 5.55
C GLY A 107 -9.76 24.32 4.86
N ALA A 108 -10.88 24.74 5.43
CA ALA A 108 -12.19 24.55 4.83
C ALA A 108 -12.25 25.17 3.41
N GLY A 109 -12.75 24.40 2.44
CA GLY A 109 -12.86 24.83 1.04
C GLY A 109 -11.59 24.71 0.21
N SER A 110 -10.44 24.30 0.78
CA SER A 110 -9.23 24.05 0.00
C SER A 110 -9.30 22.74 -0.78
N ASN A 111 -8.48 22.61 -1.83
CA ASN A 111 -8.24 21.33 -2.47
C ASN A 111 -7.37 20.44 -1.57
N SER A 112 -7.70 19.15 -1.56
CA SER A 112 -6.91 18.13 -0.88
C SER A 112 -5.64 17.82 -1.68
N THR A 113 -4.49 17.86 -1.02
CA THR A 113 -3.19 17.56 -1.65
C THR A 113 -2.73 16.17 -1.25
N ALA A 114 -2.48 15.29 -2.21
CA ALA A 114 -1.98 13.94 -1.92
C ALA A 114 -0.58 14.02 -1.29
N ILE A 115 -0.39 13.32 -0.18
CA ILE A 115 0.90 13.25 0.54
C ILE A 115 1.49 11.84 0.56
N GLY A 116 0.74 10.84 0.15
CA GLY A 116 1.24 9.48 0.02
C GLY A 116 0.13 8.44 0.07
N ALA A 117 0.53 7.19 -0.01
CA ALA A 117 -0.32 6.02 0.12
C ALA A 117 0.35 4.99 1.02
N ILE A 118 -0.44 4.08 1.59
CA ILE A 118 0.03 2.87 2.25
C ILE A 118 -0.88 1.73 1.80
N ALA A 119 -0.33 0.60 1.37
CA ALA A 119 -1.10 -0.60 1.04
C ALA A 119 -0.29 -1.87 1.29
N THR A 120 -1.01 -2.93 1.64
CA THR A 120 -0.52 -4.31 1.54
C THR A 120 -0.77 -4.80 0.12
N LEU A 121 0.20 -5.50 -0.42
CA LEU A 121 0.19 -6.11 -1.74
C LEU A 121 0.02 -7.62 -1.58
N PHE A 122 -0.99 -8.18 -2.21
CA PHE A 122 -1.28 -9.62 -2.21
C PHE A 122 -0.91 -10.22 -3.56
N ASP A 123 -0.16 -11.31 -3.58
CA ASP A 123 0.26 -11.95 -4.81
C ASP A 123 -0.96 -12.52 -5.55
N ALA A 124 -1.20 -12.01 -6.74
CA ALA A 124 -2.26 -12.45 -7.65
C ALA A 124 -1.68 -12.89 -8.99
N THR A 125 -0.39 -13.25 -9.04
CA THR A 125 0.31 -13.61 -10.27
C THR A 125 -0.34 -14.83 -10.92
N ASP A 126 -0.63 -15.89 -10.17
CA ASP A 126 -1.32 -17.08 -10.69
C ASP A 126 -2.72 -16.75 -11.22
N LEU A 127 -3.43 -15.82 -10.56
CA LEU A 127 -4.74 -15.37 -11.04
C LEU A 127 -4.60 -14.60 -12.35
N ALA A 128 -3.61 -13.71 -12.48
CA ALA A 128 -3.38 -12.97 -13.72
C ALA A 128 -3.16 -13.92 -14.91
N TYR A 129 -2.45 -15.04 -14.70
CA TYR A 129 -2.22 -16.04 -15.75
C TYR A 129 -3.42 -16.95 -16.04
N SER A 130 -4.37 -17.07 -15.11
CA SER A 130 -5.49 -18.01 -15.24
C SER A 130 -6.83 -17.34 -15.58
N ASP A 131 -7.07 -16.13 -15.09
CA ASP A 131 -8.32 -15.38 -15.28
C ASP A 131 -8.12 -13.86 -15.03
N GLU A 132 -7.62 -13.13 -16.04
CA GLU A 132 -7.49 -11.67 -16.00
C GLU A 132 -8.85 -10.97 -15.79
N ALA A 133 -9.93 -11.53 -16.34
CA ALA A 133 -11.25 -10.95 -16.19
C ALA A 133 -11.70 -10.96 -14.72
N LEU A 134 -11.46 -12.06 -14.00
CA LEU A 134 -11.70 -12.12 -12.56
C LEU A 134 -10.78 -11.16 -11.80
N LEU A 135 -9.47 -11.14 -12.13
CA LEU A 135 -8.49 -10.24 -11.50
C LEU A 135 -8.99 -8.78 -11.50
N HIS A 136 -9.42 -8.28 -12.65
CA HIS A 136 -9.89 -6.89 -12.85
C HIS A 136 -11.13 -6.52 -12.02
N THR A 137 -11.90 -7.50 -11.56
CA THR A 137 -13.06 -7.22 -10.69
C THR A 137 -12.69 -7.03 -9.22
N ILE A 138 -11.52 -7.51 -8.79
CA ILE A 138 -11.16 -7.62 -7.38
C ILE A 138 -11.00 -6.25 -6.71
N PRO A 139 -10.30 -5.25 -7.28
CA PRO A 139 -10.15 -3.95 -6.63
C PRO A 139 -11.49 -3.29 -6.26
N ALA A 140 -12.47 -3.35 -7.17
CA ALA A 140 -13.81 -2.81 -6.96
C ALA A 140 -14.57 -3.53 -5.83
N LEU A 141 -14.32 -4.83 -5.62
CA LEU A 141 -14.90 -5.63 -4.55
C LEU A 141 -14.28 -5.26 -3.19
N ILE A 142 -12.94 -5.27 -3.10
CA ILE A 142 -12.24 -5.19 -1.81
C ILE A 142 -12.11 -3.77 -1.25
N VAL A 143 -12.27 -2.73 -2.08
CA VAL A 143 -12.18 -1.32 -1.64
C VAL A 143 -13.19 -0.98 -0.54
N ASN A 144 -14.31 -1.71 -0.48
CA ASN A 144 -15.38 -1.49 0.50
C ASN A 144 -15.11 -2.16 1.86
N ILE A 145 -14.04 -2.95 1.97
CA ILE A 145 -13.67 -3.65 3.21
C ILE A 145 -12.71 -2.77 4.00
N PRO A 146 -13.09 -2.22 5.16
CA PRO A 146 -12.24 -1.28 5.89
C PRO A 146 -10.88 -1.88 6.27
N VAL A 147 -9.79 -1.14 6.04
CA VAL A 147 -8.40 -1.56 6.36
C VAL A 147 -8.04 -1.38 7.85
N ALA A 148 -8.96 -0.83 8.65
CA ALA A 148 -8.73 -0.59 10.08
C ALA A 148 -8.52 -1.87 10.91
N GLU A 149 -8.85 -3.04 10.35
CA GLU A 149 -8.55 -4.33 10.97
C GLU A 149 -7.65 -5.12 10.01
N ALA A 150 -6.38 -5.33 10.38
CA ALA A 150 -5.51 -6.22 9.61
C ALA A 150 -6.13 -7.63 9.43
N SER A 151 -7.02 -8.03 10.35
CA SER A 151 -7.84 -9.25 10.28
C SER A 151 -8.99 -9.22 9.27
N THR A 152 -9.55 -8.06 8.88
CA THR A 152 -10.62 -7.98 7.87
C THR A 152 -10.09 -7.99 6.44
N VAL A 153 -8.88 -7.46 6.21
CA VAL A 153 -8.18 -7.66 4.93
C VAL A 153 -7.89 -9.14 4.74
N GLN A 154 -7.48 -9.84 5.80
CA GLN A 154 -7.36 -11.29 5.81
C GLN A 154 -8.70 -12.01 5.58
N THR A 155 -9.85 -11.42 5.90
CA THR A 155 -11.18 -12.00 5.59
C THR A 155 -11.59 -11.78 4.12
N ALA A 156 -11.21 -10.63 3.54
CA ALA A 156 -11.40 -10.31 2.13
C ALA A 156 -10.57 -11.22 1.22
N THR A 157 -9.33 -11.47 1.63
CA THR A 157 -8.37 -12.29 0.89
C THR A 157 -8.38 -13.75 1.32
N GLN A 158 -8.83 -14.15 2.52
CA GLN A 158 -9.12 -15.58 2.83
C GLN A 158 -10.22 -16.16 1.94
N ARG A 159 -11.06 -15.30 1.36
CA ARG A 159 -12.04 -15.70 0.33
C ARG A 159 -11.40 -15.91 -1.03
N LEU A 160 -10.18 -15.40 -1.26
CA LEU A 160 -9.40 -15.46 -2.51
C LEU A 160 -8.08 -16.25 -2.39
N ASP A 161 -7.67 -16.59 -1.16
CA ASP A 161 -6.46 -17.31 -0.75
C ASP A 161 -5.13 -16.77 -1.34
N PHE A 162 -4.94 -15.44 -1.31
CA PHE A 162 -3.68 -14.81 -1.75
C PHE A 162 -2.71 -14.56 -0.60
N ASP A 163 -1.46 -14.94 -0.83
CA ASP A 163 -0.34 -14.64 0.06
C ASP A 163 0.03 -13.15 0.00
N VAL A 164 0.59 -12.64 1.10
CA VAL A 164 1.18 -11.29 1.11
C VAL A 164 2.45 -11.31 0.29
N LEU A 165 2.53 -10.47 -0.73
CA LEU A 165 3.73 -10.25 -1.55
C LEU A 165 4.61 -9.13 -0.97
N GLY A 166 3.99 -8.18 -0.27
CA GLY A 166 4.69 -7.11 0.44
C GLY A 166 3.88 -5.84 0.59
N HIS A 167 4.54 -4.68 0.48
CA HIS A 167 3.96 -3.40 0.89
C HIS A 167 4.31 -2.27 -0.07
N HIS A 168 3.34 -1.37 -0.28
CA HIS A 168 3.53 -0.10 -0.96
C HIS A 168 3.38 1.04 0.04
N PHE A 169 4.33 1.96 0.06
CA PHE A 169 4.27 3.17 0.89
C PHE A 169 5.04 4.33 0.27
N PHE A 170 4.87 5.53 0.83
CA PHE A 170 5.72 6.68 0.51
C PHE A 170 6.68 6.92 1.68
N ASP A 171 7.98 7.02 1.38
CA ASP A 171 8.99 7.32 2.40
C ASP A 171 8.91 8.78 2.85
N ILE A 172 9.77 9.17 3.81
CA ILE A 172 9.84 10.55 4.33
C ILE A 172 10.19 11.59 3.24
N ASN A 173 10.79 11.16 2.14
CA ASN A 173 11.16 12.00 1.00
C ASN A 173 10.06 12.01 -0.09
N GLY A 174 8.90 11.39 0.16
CA GLY A 174 7.82 11.26 -0.81
C GLY A 174 8.13 10.31 -1.97
N VAL A 175 9.06 9.37 -1.79
CA VAL A 175 9.39 8.34 -2.78
C VAL A 175 8.42 7.18 -2.65
N ALA A 176 7.70 6.90 -3.74
CA ALA A 176 6.85 5.71 -3.83
C ALA A 176 7.75 4.46 -3.77
N THR A 177 7.61 3.69 -2.71
CA THR A 177 8.40 2.48 -2.47
C THR A 177 7.47 1.27 -2.59
N PHE A 178 7.95 0.25 -3.29
CA PHE A 178 7.31 -1.05 -3.42
C PHE A 178 8.29 -2.08 -2.90
N ASP A 179 8.04 -2.56 -1.71
CA ASP A 179 8.86 -3.55 -1.02
C ASP A 179 8.16 -4.90 -1.15
N LEU A 180 8.66 -5.75 -2.05
CA LEU A 180 8.19 -7.13 -2.21
C LEU A 180 9.09 -8.02 -1.35
N ASP A 181 8.91 -7.90 -0.04
CA ASP A 181 9.79 -8.46 0.99
C ASP A 181 9.83 -9.99 0.96
N THR A 182 8.75 -10.64 0.54
CA THR A 182 8.72 -12.11 0.37
C THR A 182 9.60 -12.60 -0.78
N GLU A 183 9.98 -11.71 -1.70
CA GLU A 183 10.74 -12.01 -2.91
C GLU A 183 12.13 -11.38 -2.93
N ASP A 184 12.55 -10.74 -1.82
CA ASP A 184 13.81 -9.98 -1.70
C ASP A 184 13.98 -8.91 -2.81
N LYS A 185 12.88 -8.24 -3.17
CA LYS A 185 12.84 -7.22 -4.25
C LYS A 185 12.31 -5.90 -3.73
N ILE A 186 12.86 -4.80 -4.25
CA ILE A 186 12.40 -3.46 -3.88
C ILE A 186 12.51 -2.49 -5.06
N LEU A 187 11.49 -1.65 -5.24
CA LEU A 187 11.49 -0.58 -6.24
C LEU A 187 11.23 0.77 -5.59
N TYR A 188 12.17 1.69 -5.76
CA TYR A 188 11.99 3.10 -5.45
C TYR A 188 11.55 3.82 -6.71
N ALA A 189 10.27 4.13 -6.82
CA ALA A 189 9.64 4.53 -8.06
C ALA A 189 9.33 6.03 -8.12
N ALA A 190 9.31 6.56 -9.34
CA ALA A 190 8.76 7.87 -9.67
C ALA A 190 7.70 7.69 -10.77
N LYS A 191 6.60 8.44 -10.65
CA LYS A 191 5.58 8.51 -11.68
C LYS A 191 6.18 9.08 -12.97
N VAL A 192 6.01 8.34 -14.07
CA VAL A 192 6.40 8.78 -15.42
C VAL A 192 5.20 9.03 -16.33
N MET A 193 4.06 8.38 -16.06
CA MET A 193 2.81 8.60 -16.79
C MET A 193 1.61 8.49 -15.87
N SER A 194 0.51 9.13 -16.27
CA SER A 194 -0.79 9.08 -15.59
C SER A 194 -1.89 9.16 -16.63
N VAL A 195 -2.91 8.34 -16.48
CA VAL A 195 -4.19 8.45 -17.21
C VAL A 195 -5.33 8.38 -16.20
N ASN A 196 -6.49 8.93 -16.53
CA ASN A 196 -7.64 8.82 -15.65
C ASN A 196 -8.05 7.36 -15.52
N ALA A 197 -8.56 6.98 -14.36
CA ALA A 197 -9.25 5.72 -14.24
C ALA A 197 -10.48 5.73 -15.17
N PRO A 198 -10.88 4.58 -15.74
CA PRO A 198 -12.11 4.45 -16.52
C PRO A 198 -13.31 5.06 -15.80
N THR A 199 -14.25 5.64 -16.54
CA THR A 199 -15.40 6.36 -15.95
C THR A 199 -16.33 5.46 -15.12
N ASP A 200 -16.29 4.16 -15.35
CA ASP A 200 -17.02 3.12 -14.63
C ASP A 200 -16.22 2.51 -13.47
N ALA A 201 -14.98 2.96 -13.23
CA ALA A 201 -14.18 2.54 -12.09
C ALA A 201 -14.93 2.79 -10.77
N SER A 202 -14.82 1.84 -9.86
CA SER A 202 -15.50 1.92 -8.56
C SER A 202 -15.06 3.17 -7.80
N LYS A 203 -16.05 3.95 -7.35
CA LYS A 203 -15.80 5.20 -6.60
C LYS A 203 -15.32 4.96 -5.17
N GLY A 204 -15.29 3.70 -4.74
CA GLY A 204 -14.99 3.31 -3.37
C GLY A 204 -16.02 3.81 -2.35
N PRO A 205 -15.81 3.53 -1.06
CA PRO A 205 -16.75 3.86 0.00
C PRO A 205 -16.91 5.36 0.24
N ALA A 206 -15.94 6.18 -0.18
CA ALA A 206 -16.04 7.64 -0.12
C ALA A 206 -16.92 8.24 -1.24
N GLY A 207 -17.22 7.48 -2.30
CA GLY A 207 -18.04 7.97 -3.42
C GLY A 207 -17.38 9.07 -4.27
N THR A 208 -16.10 9.32 -4.08
CA THR A 208 -15.31 10.42 -4.65
C THR A 208 -14.58 10.07 -5.95
N GLY A 209 -14.63 8.80 -6.37
CA GLY A 209 -13.99 8.33 -7.58
C GLY A 209 -12.66 7.61 -7.34
N ALA A 210 -12.17 6.98 -8.39
CA ALA A 210 -10.92 6.24 -8.38
C ALA A 210 -9.72 7.16 -8.68
N VAL A 211 -8.59 6.93 -7.99
CA VAL A 211 -7.33 7.61 -8.31
C VAL A 211 -6.85 7.25 -9.73
N PRO A 212 -6.09 8.12 -10.41
CA PRO A 212 -5.56 7.84 -11.74
C PRO A 212 -4.74 6.55 -11.81
N TRP A 213 -4.75 5.90 -12.97
CA TRP A 213 -3.80 4.84 -13.27
C TRP A 213 -2.42 5.45 -13.52
N LEU A 214 -1.37 4.73 -13.13
CA LEU A 214 0.00 5.24 -13.14
C LEU A 214 0.94 4.25 -13.80
N GLN A 215 1.93 4.79 -14.50
CA GLN A 215 3.16 4.09 -14.82
C GLN A 215 4.27 4.71 -13.98
N LEU A 216 5.01 3.87 -13.25
CA LEU A 216 6.13 4.31 -12.42
C LEU A 216 7.39 3.52 -12.78
N LYS A 217 8.52 4.23 -12.85
CA LYS A 217 9.84 3.64 -13.13
C LYS A 217 10.80 3.95 -12.00
N ALA A 218 11.91 3.22 -11.94
CA ALA A 218 12.98 3.48 -10.99
C ALA A 218 13.35 4.98 -10.95
N LYS A 219 13.27 5.58 -9.75
CA LYS A 219 13.48 7.00 -9.51
C LYS A 219 14.97 7.29 -9.41
N VAL A 220 15.46 8.28 -10.13
CA VAL A 220 16.81 8.82 -9.89
C VAL A 220 16.84 9.58 -8.54
N PRO A 221 17.85 9.40 -7.67
CA PRO A 221 19.07 8.60 -7.83
C PRO A 221 18.98 7.13 -7.34
N TYR A 222 17.80 6.66 -6.95
CA TYR A 222 17.55 5.33 -6.38
C TYR A 222 17.50 4.18 -7.40
N VAL A 223 18.02 4.40 -8.61
CA VAL A 223 18.04 3.36 -9.66
C VAL A 223 18.89 2.18 -9.20
N ASP A 224 20.10 2.45 -8.70
CA ASP A 224 21.04 1.41 -8.26
C ASP A 224 20.69 0.81 -6.90
N THR A 225 19.75 1.42 -6.16
CA THR A 225 19.24 0.89 -4.89
C THR A 225 17.94 0.11 -5.05
N SER A 226 17.32 0.15 -6.23
CA SER A 226 16.20 -0.74 -6.57
C SER A 226 16.75 -2.12 -6.91
N VAL A 227 16.11 -3.18 -6.42
CA VAL A 227 16.58 -4.56 -6.55
C VAL A 227 15.52 -5.40 -7.24
N GLY A 228 15.88 -5.96 -8.40
CA GLY A 228 15.11 -6.97 -9.10
C GLY A 228 13.78 -6.51 -9.71
N LEU A 229 13.54 -5.19 -9.78
CA LEU A 229 12.38 -4.52 -10.37
C LEU A 229 12.83 -3.21 -11.03
N GLY A 230 12.25 -2.88 -12.19
CA GLY A 230 12.54 -1.64 -12.94
C GLY A 230 11.32 -0.75 -13.18
N GLU A 231 10.12 -1.34 -13.14
CA GLU A 231 8.88 -0.66 -13.50
C GLU A 231 7.69 -1.30 -12.79
N VAL A 232 6.71 -0.46 -12.45
CA VAL A 232 5.42 -0.89 -11.92
C VAL A 232 4.29 -0.05 -12.51
N TYR A 233 3.20 -0.71 -12.87
CA TYR A 233 1.96 -0.07 -13.24
C TYR A 233 0.96 -0.19 -12.10
N ARG A 234 0.20 0.87 -11.86
CA ARG A 234 -1.01 0.85 -11.01
C ARG A 234 -2.21 1.01 -11.91
N VAL A 235 -3.03 -0.03 -12.02
CA VAL A 235 -4.23 -0.08 -12.88
C VAL A 235 -5.43 -0.61 -12.09
N GLU A 236 -6.60 -0.66 -12.71
CA GLU A 236 -7.85 -1.13 -12.08
C GLU A 236 -8.11 -0.52 -10.70
N THR A 237 -7.83 0.77 -10.57
CA THR A 237 -7.98 1.50 -9.32
C THR A 237 -9.44 1.62 -8.91
N ALA A 238 -9.71 1.42 -7.62
CA ALA A 238 -11.00 1.66 -6.99
C ALA A 238 -10.85 2.62 -5.81
N GLY A 239 -11.66 3.68 -5.78
CA GLY A 239 -11.62 4.71 -4.74
C GLY A 239 -10.29 5.48 -4.65
N GLY A 240 -10.08 6.12 -3.51
CA GLY A 240 -8.85 6.85 -3.20
C GLY A 240 -8.88 8.34 -3.51
N ASN A 241 -9.78 8.87 -4.35
CA ASN A 241 -9.87 10.33 -4.54
C ASN A 241 -10.40 11.01 -3.27
N ALA A 242 -9.86 12.18 -2.92
CA ALA A 242 -10.35 12.95 -1.78
C ALA A 242 -11.54 13.84 -2.12
N THR A 243 -12.39 14.10 -1.12
CA THR A 243 -13.34 15.23 -1.16
C THR A 243 -12.58 16.55 -1.03
N PRO A 244 -13.19 17.69 -1.40
CA PRO A 244 -12.73 19.00 -0.93
C PRO A 244 -12.60 19.04 0.59
N CYS A 245 -11.66 19.83 1.08
CA CYS A 245 -11.37 19.94 2.50
C CYS A 245 -12.52 20.61 3.26
N THR A 246 -12.91 20.05 4.40
CA THR A 246 -13.88 20.67 5.32
C THR A 246 -13.19 21.42 6.47
N GLU A 247 -11.95 21.08 6.77
CA GLU A 247 -11.09 21.70 7.78
C GLU A 247 -9.62 21.47 7.45
N ALA A 248 -8.70 22.10 8.20
CA ALA A 248 -7.27 21.85 8.08
C ALA A 248 -6.90 20.53 8.78
N GLY A 249 -6.02 19.74 8.18
CA GLY A 249 -5.61 18.45 8.75
C GLY A 249 -5.24 17.41 7.71
N VAL A 250 -5.22 16.15 8.14
CA VAL A 250 -5.01 14.98 7.27
C VAL A 250 -6.34 14.28 7.07
N ILE A 251 -6.61 13.87 5.83
CA ILE A 251 -7.73 13.01 5.50
C ILE A 251 -7.22 11.74 4.82
N THR A 252 -7.92 10.65 5.06
CA THR A 252 -7.56 9.32 4.59
C THR A 252 -8.71 8.72 3.80
N VAL A 253 -8.43 8.21 2.61
CA VAL A 253 -9.43 7.62 1.71
C VAL A 253 -9.06 6.18 1.39
N GLN A 254 -10.03 5.28 1.51
CA GLN A 254 -9.85 3.88 1.15
C GLN A 254 -9.60 3.72 -0.36
N TYR A 255 -8.60 2.92 -0.72
CA TYR A 255 -8.35 2.56 -2.11
C TYR A 255 -7.95 1.09 -2.27
N ALA A 256 -8.20 0.57 -3.47
CA ALA A 256 -7.63 -0.67 -3.96
C ALA A 256 -7.14 -0.48 -5.39
N ALA A 257 -6.20 -1.31 -5.84
CA ALA A 257 -5.70 -1.29 -7.22
C ALA A 257 -5.00 -2.60 -7.56
N GLU A 258 -4.76 -2.83 -8.83
CA GLU A 258 -3.76 -3.78 -9.29
C GLU A 258 -2.39 -3.13 -9.42
N TYR A 259 -1.35 -3.92 -9.19
CA TYR A 259 0.05 -3.56 -9.34
C TYR A 259 0.77 -4.59 -10.19
N TRP A 260 1.33 -4.15 -11.31
CA TRP A 260 2.00 -5.03 -12.28
C TRP A 260 3.48 -4.69 -12.33
N PHE A 261 4.33 -5.62 -11.88
CA PHE A 261 5.75 -5.41 -11.64
C PHE A 261 6.61 -6.03 -12.74
N TYR A 262 7.59 -5.28 -13.26
CA TYR A 262 8.44 -5.70 -14.37
C TYR A 262 9.93 -5.52 -14.06
N ALA A 263 10.78 -6.35 -14.68
CA ALA A 263 12.24 -6.31 -14.58
C ALA A 263 12.94 -6.72 -15.89
#